data_AF-A0A0S7Y6W2-F1
#
_entry.id   AF-A0A0S7Y6W2-F1
#
_cell.length_a   1.000
_cell.length_b   1.000
_cell.length_c   1.000
_cell.angle_alpha   90.00
_cell.angle_beta   90.00
_cell.angle_gamma   90.00
#
_symmetry.space_group_name_H-M   'P 1'
#
loop_
_entity.id
_entity.type
_entity.pdbx_description
1 polymer ?
#
loop_
_entity_poly.entity_id
_entity_poly.type
_entity_poly.pdbx_seq_one_letter_code
_entity_poly.pdbx_strand_id
1 'polypeptide(L)'
;GPGDVFLDGGSLDLRSDTDAVFASHVTARANASIHVQPAATGSGRTLSFDQFTVAGNRTLTFTGTDDYRLGVGGTTTFSGVTGVVTVNTASADLALFGGLLLTSGAIAKTGPNTMVIGGTQSYSVGTMMAVEGGTVRFDSDAGPGGQSTLAIRVTDAGAAVQFGTTQHVAGLDIADGAAQILPGTGSVLVTETLSIDATDSFLDLADGAMILNYTGPSPMPQVTDWIRSGFNAGTGYWTGGGITSSAAAADTHFLTGVGVLDNTDAGLGGRDSFLGEDIDPTSILVRHTWWGDANLDGVVDSNDYDKIDSAWLLWTTQGTVPEGGFRWAVGDFNYDGTINSNDYDLIDRAWLLQGAPLPAAAGSSGTVASHEETDFVIDLPSTFGTVPEPATIGLLALGILGLAARRRR
;
A
#
# COMPACT_ATOMS: atom_id res chain seq x y z
N GLY A 1 30.46 26.04 -18.35
CA GLY A 1 30.24 24.67 -17.85
C GLY A 1 30.96 23.70 -18.76
N PRO A 2 31.29 22.49 -18.31
CA PRO A 2 31.66 21.44 -19.24
C PRO A 2 30.52 21.25 -20.25
N GLY A 3 30.84 21.09 -21.53
CA GLY A 3 29.84 20.75 -22.54
C GLY A 3 29.31 19.32 -22.33
N ASP A 4 28.48 18.84 -23.27
CA ASP A 4 27.96 17.49 -23.26
C ASP A 4 29.08 16.44 -23.12
N VAL A 5 28.84 15.45 -22.25
CA VAL A 5 29.77 14.34 -22.00
C VAL A 5 29.22 13.08 -22.64
N PHE A 6 29.99 12.46 -23.53
CA PHE A 6 29.64 11.20 -24.16
C PHE A 6 30.48 10.06 -23.58
N LEU A 7 29.81 9.04 -23.04
CA LEU A 7 30.43 7.82 -22.55
C LEU A 7 30.28 6.72 -23.62
N ASP A 8 31.27 6.62 -24.49
CA ASP A 8 31.40 5.53 -25.48
C ASP A 8 32.11 4.29 -24.87
N GLY A 9 32.14 4.21 -23.54
CA GLY A 9 32.82 3.19 -22.74
C GLY A 9 33.54 3.80 -21.54
N GLY A 10 34.18 2.98 -20.70
CA GLY A 10 35.08 3.44 -19.65
C GLY A 10 34.36 4.01 -18.41
N SER A 11 34.99 4.98 -17.76
CA SER A 11 34.51 5.56 -16.50
C SER A 11 34.46 7.09 -16.50
N LEU A 12 33.49 7.64 -15.77
CA LEU A 12 33.38 9.06 -15.44
C LEU A 12 33.47 9.22 -13.93
N ASP A 13 34.49 9.95 -13.48
CA ASP A 13 34.68 10.27 -12.06
C ASP A 13 34.11 11.67 -11.76
N LEU A 14 33.19 11.73 -10.80
CA LEU A 14 32.72 12.98 -10.20
C LEU A 14 33.35 13.13 -8.83
N ARG A 15 34.01 14.27 -8.62
CA ARG A 15 34.69 14.58 -7.37
C ARG A 15 34.27 15.95 -6.85
N SER A 16 33.83 15.99 -5.60
CA SER A 16 33.47 17.23 -4.90
C SER A 16 33.45 17.00 -3.39
N ASP A 17 33.86 18.01 -2.62
CA ASP A 17 33.79 18.02 -1.15
C ASP A 17 32.47 18.57 -0.60
N THR A 18 31.63 19.09 -1.48
CA THR A 18 30.29 19.58 -1.18
C THR A 18 29.28 19.00 -2.15
N ASP A 19 28.00 19.15 -1.84
CA ASP A 19 26.94 18.91 -2.83
C ASP A 19 27.21 19.77 -4.07
N ALA A 20 27.12 19.15 -5.24
CA ALA A 20 27.48 19.78 -6.50
C ALA A 20 26.58 19.30 -7.63
N VAL A 21 26.11 20.24 -8.45
CA VAL A 21 25.43 19.94 -9.72
C VAL A 21 26.37 20.30 -10.85
N PHE A 22 26.81 19.29 -11.59
CA PHE A 22 27.59 19.46 -12.81
C PHE A 22 26.61 19.78 -13.95
N ALA A 23 26.69 21.01 -14.44
CA ALA A 23 25.88 21.50 -15.55
C ALA A 23 26.32 20.87 -16.89
N SER A 24 26.13 19.56 -17.01
CA SER A 24 26.48 18.73 -18.16
C SER A 24 25.36 17.75 -18.46
N HIS A 25 25.07 17.58 -19.74
CA HIS A 25 24.31 16.43 -20.22
C HIS A 25 25.26 15.25 -20.41
N VAL A 26 25.03 14.15 -19.69
CA VAL A 26 25.80 12.92 -19.85
C VAL A 26 25.03 11.95 -20.73
N THR A 27 25.66 11.41 -21.77
CA THR A 27 25.05 10.41 -22.66
C THR A 27 25.91 9.15 -22.71
N ALA A 28 25.38 8.02 -22.23
CA ALA A 28 26.02 6.72 -22.33
C ALA A 28 25.60 5.98 -23.62
N ARG A 29 26.60 5.64 -24.44
CA ARG A 29 26.46 4.94 -25.73
C ARG A 29 27.11 3.56 -25.75
N ALA A 30 27.91 3.25 -24.73
CA ALA A 30 28.38 1.90 -24.42
C ALA A 30 28.25 1.64 -22.91
N ASN A 31 28.63 0.44 -22.47
CA ASN A 31 28.69 0.13 -21.04
C ASN A 31 29.67 1.07 -20.36
N ALA A 32 29.26 1.68 -19.26
CA ALA A 32 30.04 2.71 -18.59
C ALA A 32 29.91 2.61 -17.07
N SER A 33 30.92 3.13 -16.37
CA SER A 33 30.90 3.30 -14.92
C SER A 33 30.89 4.78 -14.56
N ILE A 34 30.12 5.15 -13.54
CA ILE A 34 30.13 6.49 -12.96
C ILE A 34 30.53 6.34 -11.49
N HIS A 35 31.60 7.02 -11.11
CA HIS A 35 32.14 7.01 -9.76
C HIS A 35 31.82 8.36 -9.11
N VAL A 36 31.13 8.34 -7.96
CA VAL A 36 30.94 9.53 -7.10
C VAL A 36 31.85 9.41 -5.89
N GLN A 37 32.81 10.32 -5.75
CA GLN A 37 33.85 10.26 -4.72
C GLN A 37 34.06 11.65 -4.11
N PRO A 38 34.50 11.75 -2.84
CA PRO A 38 34.92 13.02 -2.30
C PRO A 38 36.22 13.49 -2.96
N ALA A 39 36.49 14.79 -2.99
CA ALA A 39 37.78 15.32 -3.44
C ALA A 39 38.83 15.32 -2.31
N ALA A 40 38.39 15.25 -1.05
CA ALA A 40 39.13 15.16 0.21
C ALA A 40 38.39 14.25 1.23
N THR A 41 38.67 14.32 2.53
CA THR A 41 37.93 13.53 3.53
C THR A 41 36.54 14.15 3.78
N GLY A 42 35.48 13.47 3.35
CA GLY A 42 34.08 13.84 3.59
C GLY A 42 33.16 12.65 3.31
N SER A 43 31.92 12.68 3.82
CA SER A 43 30.89 11.64 3.58
C SER A 43 29.50 12.24 3.35
N GLY A 44 28.61 11.48 2.69
CA GLY A 44 27.16 11.75 2.68
C GLY A 44 26.66 12.86 1.76
N ARG A 45 27.30 13.10 0.60
CA ARG A 45 26.92 14.18 -0.34
C ARG A 45 26.30 13.66 -1.63
N THR A 46 25.56 14.54 -2.31
CA THR A 46 24.98 14.28 -3.64
C THR A 46 25.75 15.04 -4.71
N LEU A 47 26.29 14.30 -5.67
CA LEU A 47 26.88 14.86 -6.89
C LEU A 47 25.91 14.57 -8.02
N SER A 48 25.52 15.59 -8.78
CA SER A 48 24.44 15.46 -9.76
C SER A 48 24.83 15.90 -11.16
N PHE A 49 24.16 15.35 -12.17
CA PHE A 49 24.12 15.93 -13.51
C PHE A 49 22.78 16.62 -13.79
N ASP A 50 22.76 17.51 -14.77
CA ASP A 50 21.52 18.13 -15.25
C ASP A 50 20.67 17.12 -16.01
N GLN A 51 21.25 16.32 -16.91
CA GLN A 51 20.51 15.34 -17.71
C GLN A 51 21.34 14.08 -17.92
N PHE A 52 20.66 12.96 -18.06
CA PHE A 52 21.29 11.68 -18.34
C PHE A 52 20.54 10.91 -19.43
N THR A 53 21.25 10.52 -20.49
CA THR A 53 20.69 9.70 -21.58
C THR A 53 21.43 8.38 -21.69
N VAL A 54 20.70 7.29 -21.85
CA VAL A 54 21.25 5.95 -22.06
C VAL A 54 20.73 5.41 -23.38
N ALA A 55 21.64 5.11 -24.30
CA ALA A 55 21.29 4.68 -25.66
C ALA A 55 21.40 3.16 -25.84
N GLY A 56 20.29 2.51 -26.16
CA GLY A 56 20.22 1.06 -26.37
C GLY A 56 20.38 0.25 -25.09
N ASN A 57 20.58 -1.06 -25.24
CA ASN A 57 20.74 -2.00 -24.13
C ASN A 57 22.15 -1.89 -23.56
N ARG A 58 22.29 -1.36 -22.34
CA ARG A 58 23.59 -1.04 -21.71
C ARG A 58 23.64 -1.51 -20.28
N THR A 59 24.85 -1.67 -19.76
CA THR A 59 25.11 -1.79 -18.33
C THR A 59 25.74 -0.50 -17.83
N LEU A 60 25.13 0.10 -16.82
CA LEU A 60 25.62 1.26 -16.12
C LEU A 60 25.94 0.88 -14.69
N THR A 61 27.19 1.09 -14.29
CA THR A 61 27.63 0.79 -12.93
C THR A 61 27.89 2.08 -12.17
N PHE A 62 27.20 2.24 -11.06
CA PHE A 62 27.33 3.37 -10.15
C PHE A 62 28.07 2.91 -8.91
N THR A 63 29.12 3.63 -8.56
CA THR A 63 29.93 3.33 -7.38
C THR A 63 30.24 4.63 -6.65
N GLY A 64 30.52 4.51 -5.36
CA GLY A 64 31.07 5.59 -4.59
C GLY A 64 31.86 5.10 -3.38
N THR A 65 32.44 6.06 -2.68
CA THR A 65 33.02 5.87 -1.35
C THR A 65 32.23 6.74 -0.36
N ASP A 66 32.28 6.39 0.94
CA ASP A 66 31.86 7.29 2.02
C ASP A 66 30.40 7.83 1.95
N ASP A 67 29.41 6.98 1.65
CA ASP A 67 27.97 7.33 1.57
C ASP A 67 27.60 8.40 0.52
N TYR A 68 28.39 8.57 -0.53
CA TYR A 68 28.06 9.47 -1.63
C TYR A 68 26.94 8.91 -2.52
N ARG A 69 26.09 9.82 -3.03
CA ARG A 69 24.98 9.51 -3.93
C ARG A 69 25.18 10.18 -5.28
N LEU A 70 24.80 9.49 -6.36
CA LEU A 70 24.65 10.14 -7.66
C LEU A 70 23.22 10.67 -7.80
N GLY A 71 23.09 11.96 -8.10
CA GLY A 71 21.83 12.58 -8.47
C GLY A 71 21.69 12.82 -9.97
N VAL A 72 20.46 12.83 -10.48
CA VAL A 72 20.14 13.43 -11.78
C VAL A 72 19.01 14.43 -11.56
N GLY A 73 19.32 15.72 -11.72
CA GLY A 73 18.41 16.81 -11.42
C GLY A 73 17.35 17.05 -12.50
N GLY A 74 17.65 16.71 -13.75
CA GLY A 74 16.70 16.72 -14.87
C GLY A 74 16.33 15.32 -15.32
N THR A 75 15.74 15.22 -16.52
CA THR A 75 15.19 13.95 -17.00
C THR A 75 16.29 12.95 -17.32
N THR A 76 16.14 11.74 -16.77
CA THR A 76 16.86 10.54 -17.21
C THR A 76 16.07 9.88 -18.33
N THR A 77 16.69 9.74 -19.50
CA THR A 77 16.06 9.16 -20.69
C THR A 77 16.76 7.88 -21.11
N PHE A 78 16.02 6.79 -21.15
CA PHE A 78 16.46 5.54 -21.76
C PHE A 78 15.86 5.47 -23.18
N SER A 79 16.72 5.62 -24.19
CA SER A 79 16.30 5.76 -25.59
C SER A 79 16.81 4.60 -26.45
N GLY A 80 15.97 4.10 -27.36
CA GLY A 80 16.32 3.02 -28.28
C GLY A 80 16.55 1.68 -27.58
N VAL A 81 16.01 1.49 -26.37
CA VAL A 81 16.08 0.24 -25.61
C VAL A 81 15.10 -0.76 -26.21
N THR A 82 15.62 -1.88 -26.72
CA THR A 82 14.81 -2.98 -27.30
C THR A 82 14.83 -4.24 -26.44
N GLY A 83 15.69 -4.28 -25.43
CA GLY A 83 15.79 -5.35 -24.44
C GLY A 83 15.89 -4.74 -23.05
N VAL A 84 16.99 -5.04 -22.35
CA VAL A 84 17.18 -4.62 -20.95
C VAL A 84 18.35 -3.64 -20.84
N VAL A 85 18.16 -2.58 -20.06
CA VAL A 85 19.25 -1.74 -19.53
C VAL A 85 19.49 -2.13 -18.08
N THR A 86 20.72 -2.53 -17.75
CA THR A 86 21.11 -2.83 -16.38
C THR A 86 21.61 -1.57 -15.68
N VAL A 87 21.00 -1.22 -14.56
CA VAL A 87 21.42 -0.17 -13.64
C VAL A 87 21.95 -0.85 -12.38
N ASN A 88 23.27 -0.84 -12.20
CA ASN A 88 23.94 -1.47 -11.06
C ASN A 88 24.39 -0.41 -10.05
N THR A 89 23.72 -0.33 -8.90
CA THR A 89 24.12 0.54 -7.77
C THR A 89 25.08 -0.22 -6.85
N ALA A 90 26.29 -0.48 -7.37
CA ALA A 90 27.25 -1.41 -6.77
C ALA A 90 27.76 -0.95 -5.39
N SER A 91 28.04 0.34 -5.22
CA SER A 91 28.51 0.88 -3.93
C SER A 91 28.06 2.32 -3.64
N ALA A 92 27.04 2.81 -4.35
CA ALA A 92 26.45 4.13 -4.13
C ALA A 92 24.98 4.12 -4.52
N ASP A 93 24.18 4.94 -3.83
CA ASP A 93 22.79 5.19 -4.22
C ASP A 93 22.73 6.01 -5.53
N LEU A 94 21.66 5.77 -6.29
CA LEU A 94 21.26 6.57 -7.45
C LEU A 94 19.94 7.27 -7.15
N ALA A 95 19.86 8.59 -7.37
CA ALA A 95 18.64 9.35 -7.19
C ALA A 95 18.25 10.11 -8.47
N LEU A 96 17.09 9.78 -9.03
CA LEU A 96 16.54 10.39 -10.24
C LEU A 96 15.43 11.39 -9.85
N PHE A 97 15.78 12.66 -9.68
CA PHE A 97 14.87 13.69 -9.15
C PHE A 97 14.17 14.52 -10.23
N GLY A 98 14.73 14.65 -11.44
CA GLY A 98 14.08 15.45 -12.48
C GLY A 98 12.93 14.72 -13.17
N GLY A 99 13.20 13.51 -13.66
CA GLY A 99 12.18 12.63 -14.25
C GLY A 99 12.80 11.38 -14.84
N LEU A 100 11.95 10.40 -15.18
CA LEU A 100 12.37 9.14 -15.78
C LEU A 100 11.49 8.85 -16.99
N LEU A 101 12.13 8.76 -18.16
CA LEU A 101 11.48 8.43 -19.43
C LEU A 101 12.06 7.14 -20.00
N LEU A 102 11.20 6.15 -20.22
CA LEU A 102 11.54 4.91 -20.89
C LEU A 102 10.45 4.57 -21.91
N THR A 103 10.84 4.61 -23.19
CA THR A 103 9.88 4.49 -24.31
C THR A 103 9.65 3.05 -24.78
N SER A 104 10.46 2.10 -24.32
CA SER A 104 10.35 0.67 -24.64
C SER A 104 11.37 -0.16 -23.85
N GLY A 105 11.11 -1.46 -23.70
CA GLY A 105 12.06 -2.39 -23.08
C GLY A 105 11.99 -2.40 -21.56
N ALA A 106 13.11 -2.71 -20.90
CA ALA A 106 13.15 -2.89 -19.46
C ALA A 106 14.37 -2.25 -18.80
N ILE A 107 14.24 -1.93 -17.51
CA ILE A 107 15.36 -1.65 -16.61
C ILE A 107 15.54 -2.83 -15.68
N ALA A 108 16.76 -3.36 -15.56
CA ALA A 108 17.16 -4.29 -14.52
C ALA A 108 18.00 -3.55 -13.48
N LYS A 109 17.43 -3.33 -12.30
CA LYS A 109 18.12 -2.78 -11.15
C LYS A 109 18.87 -3.91 -10.42
N THR A 110 20.19 -3.77 -10.33
CA THR A 110 21.09 -4.69 -9.62
C THR A 110 21.95 -3.93 -8.61
N GLY A 111 22.76 -4.64 -7.83
CA GLY A 111 23.63 -4.06 -6.81
C GLY A 111 22.88 -3.72 -5.52
N PRO A 112 23.58 -3.68 -4.38
CA PRO A 112 22.94 -3.70 -3.06
C PRO A 112 22.32 -2.37 -2.64
N ASN A 113 22.65 -1.26 -3.31
CA ASN A 113 22.22 0.09 -2.88
C ASN A 113 20.89 0.50 -3.52
N THR A 114 20.39 1.66 -3.12
CA THR A 114 19.07 2.15 -3.51
C THR A 114 19.10 2.90 -4.84
N MET A 115 18.09 2.67 -5.68
CA MET A 115 17.70 3.54 -6.78
C MET A 115 16.41 4.27 -6.40
N VAL A 116 16.48 5.59 -6.18
CA VAL A 116 15.34 6.44 -5.88
C VAL A 116 14.83 7.08 -7.17
N ILE A 117 13.52 7.04 -7.38
CA ILE A 117 12.83 7.73 -8.48
C ILE A 117 11.87 8.73 -7.84
N GLY A 118 12.19 10.02 -7.90
CA GLY A 118 11.38 11.09 -7.30
C GLY A 118 10.85 12.12 -8.29
N GLY A 119 11.34 12.11 -9.55
CA GLY A 119 10.83 12.98 -10.60
C GLY A 119 9.64 12.36 -11.36
N THR A 120 8.98 13.14 -12.21
CA THR A 120 7.86 12.65 -13.05
C THR A 120 8.28 11.45 -13.90
N GLN A 121 7.45 10.43 -13.94
CA GLN A 121 7.71 9.18 -14.66
C GLN A 121 6.83 9.08 -15.91
N SER A 122 7.38 8.51 -16.97
CA SER A 122 6.67 8.24 -18.20
C SER A 122 7.18 6.95 -18.82
N TYR A 123 6.30 5.95 -18.89
CA TYR A 123 6.56 4.64 -19.46
C TYR A 123 5.64 4.38 -20.65
N SER A 124 6.13 3.62 -21.63
CA SER A 124 5.26 3.07 -22.67
C SER A 124 4.69 1.73 -22.22
N VAL A 125 3.53 1.34 -22.78
CA VAL A 125 2.91 0.04 -22.49
C VAL A 125 3.90 -1.11 -22.71
N GLY A 126 3.92 -2.07 -21.78
CA GLY A 126 4.81 -3.23 -21.82
C GLY A 126 6.22 -2.97 -21.29
N THR A 127 6.45 -1.80 -20.68
CA THR A 127 7.71 -1.50 -20.00
C THR A 127 7.80 -2.30 -18.70
N MET A 128 9.00 -2.80 -18.39
CA MET A 128 9.27 -3.57 -17.19
C MET A 128 10.40 -2.96 -16.34
N MET A 129 10.23 -2.96 -15.03
CA MET A 129 11.30 -2.78 -14.05
C MET A 129 11.55 -4.10 -13.32
N ALA A 130 12.67 -4.74 -13.64
CA ALA A 130 13.17 -5.90 -12.90
C ALA A 130 14.07 -5.42 -11.76
N VAL A 131 13.75 -5.83 -10.54
CA VAL A 131 14.54 -5.57 -9.33
C VAL A 131 15.23 -6.87 -8.94
N GLU A 132 16.51 -6.95 -9.29
CA GLU A 132 17.38 -8.13 -9.16
C GLU A 132 18.43 -7.94 -8.06
N GLY A 133 18.32 -6.87 -7.27
CA GLY A 133 19.15 -6.63 -6.09
C GLY A 133 19.02 -5.20 -5.54
N GLY A 134 19.17 -5.07 -4.22
CA GLY A 134 19.02 -3.80 -3.51
C GLY A 134 17.60 -3.25 -3.63
N THR A 135 17.44 -1.94 -3.44
CA THR A 135 16.10 -1.33 -3.39
C THR A 135 15.82 -0.43 -4.59
N VAL A 136 14.61 -0.49 -5.14
CA VAL A 136 14.02 0.62 -5.91
C VAL A 136 12.98 1.32 -5.04
N ARG A 137 13.08 2.64 -4.91
CA ARG A 137 12.12 3.44 -4.16
C ARG A 137 11.43 4.45 -5.07
N PHE A 138 10.11 4.33 -5.18
CA PHE A 138 9.25 5.23 -5.94
C PHE A 138 8.69 6.31 -5.02
N ASP A 139 9.21 7.53 -5.15
CA ASP A 139 8.76 8.75 -4.43
C ASP A 139 7.87 9.64 -5.29
N SER A 140 7.66 9.24 -6.54
CA SER A 140 6.68 9.80 -7.45
C SER A 140 5.84 8.66 -8.03
N ASP A 141 4.64 8.97 -8.52
CA ASP A 141 3.78 7.97 -9.15
C ASP A 141 4.37 7.50 -10.50
N ALA A 142 4.47 6.19 -10.68
CA ALA A 142 4.89 5.54 -11.93
C ALA A 142 3.86 5.68 -13.06
N GLY A 143 2.60 5.97 -12.74
CA GLY A 143 1.50 6.09 -13.69
C GLY A 143 0.66 7.35 -13.48
N PRO A 144 1.26 8.56 -13.57
CA PRO A 144 0.55 9.79 -13.25
C PRO A 144 -0.72 9.96 -14.09
N GLY A 145 -1.82 10.32 -13.42
CA GLY A 145 -3.14 10.42 -14.04
C GLY A 145 -3.86 9.08 -14.20
N GLY A 146 -3.51 8.07 -13.39
CA GLY A 146 -4.17 6.75 -13.36
C GLY A 146 -3.71 5.78 -14.45
N GLN A 147 -2.52 5.99 -15.03
CA GLN A 147 -2.02 5.18 -16.14
C GLN A 147 -1.16 4.00 -15.66
N SER A 148 -1.72 2.81 -15.60
CA SER A 148 -1.01 1.58 -15.23
C SER A 148 -0.20 1.00 -16.40
N THR A 149 1.01 1.54 -16.66
CA THR A 149 1.84 1.12 -17.81
C THR A 149 3.12 0.35 -17.45
N LEU A 150 3.66 0.57 -16.24
CA LEU A 150 4.88 -0.09 -15.77
C LEU A 150 4.55 -1.42 -15.10
N ALA A 151 5.16 -2.51 -15.53
CA ALA A 151 5.20 -3.75 -14.76
C ALA A 151 6.46 -3.79 -13.88
N ILE A 152 6.33 -4.20 -12.62
CA ILE A 152 7.43 -4.36 -11.67
C ILE A 152 7.59 -5.84 -11.36
N ARG A 153 8.84 -6.33 -11.39
CA ARG A 153 9.18 -7.70 -11.04
C ARG A 153 10.33 -7.74 -10.04
N VAL A 154 10.16 -8.41 -8.90
CA VAL A 154 11.19 -8.61 -7.88
C VAL A 154 11.58 -10.09 -7.89
N THR A 155 12.88 -10.39 -8.07
CA THR A 155 13.35 -11.76 -8.34
C THR A 155 14.60 -12.17 -7.55
N ASP A 156 14.89 -11.51 -6.44
CA ASP A 156 16.04 -11.81 -5.61
C ASP A 156 15.69 -11.54 -4.14
N ALA A 157 16.03 -12.46 -3.23
CA ALA A 157 15.74 -12.32 -1.81
C ALA A 157 16.33 -11.04 -1.16
N GLY A 158 17.39 -10.47 -1.74
CA GLY A 158 17.98 -9.20 -1.33
C GLY A 158 17.43 -7.98 -2.07
N ALA A 159 16.43 -8.16 -2.92
CA ALA A 159 15.76 -7.11 -3.66
C ALA A 159 14.48 -6.64 -2.97
N ALA A 160 14.23 -5.34 -3.05
CA ALA A 160 12.98 -4.75 -2.56
C ALA A 160 12.49 -3.62 -3.47
N VAL A 161 11.17 -3.46 -3.54
CA VAL A 161 10.53 -2.24 -4.03
C VAL A 161 9.84 -1.52 -2.89
N GLN A 162 9.99 -0.20 -2.83
CA GLN A 162 9.36 0.66 -1.83
C GLN A 162 8.53 1.75 -2.50
N PHE A 163 7.31 1.97 -2.00
CA PHE A 163 6.37 2.97 -2.50
C PHE A 163 6.21 4.07 -1.45
N GLY A 164 6.78 5.25 -1.72
CA GLY A 164 6.72 6.43 -0.84
C GLY A 164 5.53 7.34 -1.09
N THR A 165 4.73 7.05 -2.11
CA THR A 165 3.48 7.73 -2.49
C THR A 165 2.59 6.73 -3.21
N THR A 166 1.30 7.05 -3.41
CA THR A 166 0.39 6.28 -4.28
C THR A 166 1.05 5.95 -5.62
N GLN A 167 0.85 4.73 -6.09
CA GLN A 167 1.40 4.23 -7.35
C GLN A 167 0.33 3.60 -8.23
N HIS A 168 0.47 3.84 -9.53
CA HIS A 168 -0.25 3.13 -10.59
C HIS A 168 0.72 2.30 -11.42
N VAL A 169 0.57 0.97 -11.39
CA VAL A 169 1.42 0.02 -12.11
C VAL A 169 0.58 -0.99 -12.88
N ALA A 170 1.07 -1.44 -14.04
CA ALA A 170 0.41 -2.50 -14.83
C ALA A 170 0.44 -3.86 -14.11
N GLY A 171 1.44 -4.08 -13.26
CA GLY A 171 1.61 -5.35 -12.58
C GLY A 171 2.69 -5.33 -11.53
N LEU A 172 2.52 -6.16 -10.51
CA LEU A 172 3.52 -6.45 -9.50
C LEU A 172 3.70 -7.96 -9.38
N ASP A 173 4.89 -8.46 -9.71
CA ASP A 173 5.30 -9.85 -9.54
C ASP A 173 6.45 -9.94 -8.52
N ILE A 174 6.19 -10.52 -7.36
CA ILE A 174 7.18 -10.72 -6.29
C ILE A 174 7.52 -12.21 -6.25
N ALA A 175 8.48 -12.61 -7.07
CA ALA A 175 8.92 -14.00 -7.19
C ALA A 175 9.93 -14.38 -6.11
N ASP A 176 10.79 -13.44 -5.70
CA ASP A 176 11.73 -13.56 -4.59
C ASP A 176 12.09 -12.15 -4.10
N GLY A 177 11.98 -11.87 -2.80
CA GLY A 177 12.19 -10.54 -2.20
C GLY A 177 10.92 -9.89 -1.65
N ALA A 178 10.85 -8.56 -1.66
CA ALA A 178 9.76 -7.83 -1.01
C ALA A 178 9.25 -6.60 -1.79
N ALA A 179 7.99 -6.26 -1.56
CA ALA A 179 7.40 -4.97 -1.88
C ALA A 179 6.83 -4.34 -0.60
N GLN A 180 6.97 -3.02 -0.46
CA GLN A 180 6.48 -2.32 0.74
C GLN A 180 5.92 -0.94 0.41
N ILE A 181 4.73 -0.63 0.92
CA ILE A 181 4.28 0.75 1.08
C ILE A 181 4.98 1.35 2.29
N LEU A 182 5.61 2.51 2.14
CA LEU A 182 6.34 3.13 3.24
C LEU A 182 5.35 3.54 4.36
N PRO A 183 5.65 3.21 5.63
CA PRO A 183 4.78 3.55 6.76
C PRO A 183 4.55 5.06 6.91
N GLY A 184 3.36 5.45 7.35
CA GLY A 184 2.99 6.84 7.61
C GLY A 184 2.59 7.62 6.36
N THR A 185 2.57 6.96 5.19
CA THR A 185 2.19 7.61 3.93
C THR A 185 0.69 7.48 3.64
N GLY A 186 0.04 6.41 4.14
CA GLY A 186 -1.34 6.09 3.77
C GLY A 186 -1.54 5.92 2.27
N SER A 187 -0.49 5.54 1.53
CA SER A 187 -0.50 5.43 0.06
C SER A 187 -1.34 4.26 -0.43
N VAL A 188 -1.78 4.34 -1.67
CA VAL A 188 -2.50 3.26 -2.36
C VAL A 188 -1.63 2.67 -3.48
N LEU A 189 -1.50 1.35 -3.54
CA LEU A 189 -0.94 0.64 -4.68
C LEU A 189 -2.07 0.20 -5.61
N VAL A 190 -2.17 0.80 -6.78
CA VAL A 190 -3.13 0.42 -7.83
C VAL A 190 -2.42 -0.44 -8.87
N THR A 191 -2.93 -1.66 -9.09
CA THR A 191 -2.36 -2.60 -10.06
C THR A 191 -3.42 -3.39 -10.83
N GLU A 192 -3.11 -3.82 -12.04
CA GLU A 192 -3.98 -4.70 -12.85
C GLU A 192 -3.64 -6.18 -12.67
N THR A 193 -2.42 -6.48 -12.20
CA THR A 193 -1.98 -7.85 -11.93
C THR A 193 -1.13 -7.91 -10.66
N LEU A 194 -1.31 -8.98 -9.90
CA LEU A 194 -0.51 -9.28 -8.72
C LEU A 194 -0.11 -10.75 -8.74
N SER A 195 1.15 -11.03 -8.39
CA SER A 195 1.69 -12.37 -8.19
C SER A 195 2.69 -12.30 -7.03
N ILE A 196 2.57 -13.22 -6.06
CA ILE A 196 3.49 -13.31 -4.92
C ILE A 196 3.80 -14.79 -4.70
N ASP A 197 5.09 -15.15 -4.71
CA ASP A 197 5.56 -16.42 -4.14
C ASP A 197 5.58 -16.30 -2.61
N ALA A 198 4.44 -16.61 -1.99
CA ALA A 198 4.23 -16.43 -0.56
C ALA A 198 5.06 -17.38 0.34
N THR A 199 5.91 -18.23 -0.24
CA THR A 199 6.85 -19.06 0.53
C THR A 199 7.84 -18.20 1.31
N ASP A 200 8.43 -17.22 0.62
CA ASP A 200 9.49 -16.35 1.17
C ASP A 200 9.34 -14.87 0.78
N SER A 201 8.35 -14.53 -0.05
CA SER A 201 8.13 -13.15 -0.53
C SER A 201 6.88 -12.51 0.08
N PHE A 202 6.88 -11.18 0.18
CA PHE A 202 5.72 -10.45 0.70
C PHE A 202 5.51 -9.06 0.08
N LEU A 203 4.24 -8.64 0.08
CA LEU A 203 3.79 -7.26 -0.05
C LEU A 203 3.39 -6.77 1.35
N ASP A 204 4.14 -5.82 1.90
CA ASP A 204 3.81 -5.13 3.15
C ASP A 204 3.04 -3.85 2.86
N LEU A 205 1.77 -3.81 3.26
CA LEU A 205 0.92 -2.64 3.11
C LEU A 205 1.25 -1.52 4.11
N ALA A 206 1.98 -1.81 5.19
CA ALA A 206 2.11 -0.91 6.34
C ALA A 206 0.73 -0.39 6.77
N ASP A 207 0.52 0.93 6.73
CA ASP A 207 -0.74 1.64 7.01
C ASP A 207 -1.48 2.08 5.72
N GLY A 208 -1.08 1.56 4.57
CA GLY A 208 -1.64 1.85 3.25
C GLY A 208 -2.67 0.83 2.76
N ALA A 209 -2.90 0.86 1.46
CA ALA A 209 -3.90 0.04 0.79
C ALA A 209 -3.46 -0.42 -0.60
N MET A 210 -4.20 -1.38 -1.15
CA MET A 210 -4.04 -1.89 -2.49
C MET A 210 -5.39 -1.96 -3.20
N ILE A 211 -5.40 -1.60 -4.47
CA ILE A 211 -6.49 -1.83 -5.41
C ILE A 211 -5.95 -2.76 -6.50
N LEU A 212 -6.56 -3.93 -6.63
CA LEU A 212 -6.28 -4.86 -7.73
C LEU A 212 -7.45 -4.86 -8.70
N ASN A 213 -7.30 -4.13 -9.80
CA ASN A 213 -8.26 -4.15 -10.91
C ASN A 213 -8.13 -5.48 -11.63
N TYR A 214 -9.25 -6.10 -12.01
CA TYR A 214 -9.22 -7.37 -12.71
C TYR A 214 -10.21 -7.42 -13.87
N THR A 215 -9.92 -8.31 -14.81
CA THR A 215 -10.84 -8.68 -15.87
C THR A 215 -11.12 -10.18 -15.79
N GLY A 216 -12.35 -10.59 -16.12
CA GLY A 216 -12.75 -11.99 -16.02
C GLY A 216 -13.14 -12.39 -14.59
N PRO A 217 -12.85 -13.64 -14.16
CA PRO A 217 -13.18 -14.11 -12.81
C PRO A 217 -12.49 -13.30 -11.72
N SER A 218 -13.18 -13.08 -10.61
CA SER A 218 -12.60 -12.41 -9.44
C SER A 218 -11.39 -13.19 -8.89
N PRO A 219 -10.24 -12.51 -8.65
CA PRO A 219 -9.07 -13.10 -8.04
C PRO A 219 -9.15 -13.16 -6.49
N MET A 220 -10.30 -12.81 -5.89
CA MET A 220 -10.52 -12.78 -4.44
C MET A 220 -9.99 -14.02 -3.68
N PRO A 221 -10.20 -15.27 -4.13
CA PRO A 221 -9.69 -16.44 -3.41
C PRO A 221 -8.16 -16.41 -3.27
N GLN A 222 -7.44 -16.04 -4.33
CA GLN A 222 -5.98 -15.98 -4.32
C GLN A 222 -5.47 -14.82 -3.46
N VAL A 223 -6.13 -13.66 -3.53
CA VAL A 223 -5.79 -12.51 -2.66
C VAL A 223 -5.99 -12.86 -1.19
N THR A 224 -7.10 -13.54 -0.86
CA THR A 224 -7.38 -14.00 0.51
C THR A 224 -6.35 -15.03 0.96
N ASP A 225 -5.90 -15.94 0.10
CA ASP A 225 -4.84 -16.90 0.41
C ASP A 225 -3.51 -16.19 0.71
N TRP A 226 -3.15 -15.16 -0.05
CA TRP A 226 -1.97 -14.34 0.24
C TRP A 226 -2.09 -13.58 1.56
N ILE A 227 -3.26 -13.02 1.87
CA ILE A 227 -3.50 -12.35 3.17
C ILE A 227 -3.43 -13.35 4.33
N ARG A 228 -4.05 -14.52 4.20
CA ARG A 228 -4.00 -15.58 5.22
C ARG A 228 -2.56 -16.04 5.46
N SER A 229 -1.79 -16.21 4.39
CA SER A 229 -0.38 -16.56 4.47
C SER A 229 0.41 -15.47 5.21
N GLY A 230 0.18 -14.19 4.90
CA GLY A 230 0.84 -13.07 5.58
C GLY A 230 0.43 -12.95 7.04
N PHE A 231 -0.86 -13.18 7.33
CA PHE A 231 -1.42 -13.20 8.67
C PHE A 231 -0.74 -14.25 9.57
N ASN A 232 -0.37 -15.42 9.04
CA ASN A 232 0.47 -16.41 9.72
C ASN A 232 -0.01 -16.78 11.15
N ALA A 233 -1.32 -17.02 11.28
CA ALA A 233 -1.94 -17.39 12.54
C ALA A 233 -1.23 -18.59 13.20
N GLY A 234 -0.97 -18.47 14.51
CA GLY A 234 -0.33 -19.53 15.31
C GLY A 234 1.19 -19.45 15.39
N THR A 235 1.87 -18.72 14.49
CA THR A 235 3.32 -18.44 14.58
C THR A 235 3.57 -17.00 15.00
N GLY A 236 2.83 -16.05 14.43
CA GLY A 236 2.90 -14.64 14.77
C GLY A 236 2.13 -13.81 13.75
N TYR A 237 1.23 -12.92 14.22
CA TYR A 237 0.39 -12.15 13.31
C TYR A 237 1.21 -11.22 12.42
N TRP A 238 0.92 -11.27 11.12
CA TRP A 238 1.51 -10.40 10.09
C TRP A 238 3.02 -10.61 9.91
N THR A 239 3.49 -11.86 10.09
CA THR A 239 4.91 -12.24 9.96
C THR A 239 5.19 -13.22 8.81
N GLY A 240 4.17 -13.67 8.09
CA GLY A 240 4.33 -14.62 6.98
C GLY A 240 4.58 -13.96 5.62
N GLY A 241 4.86 -14.79 4.61
CA GLY A 241 4.87 -14.37 3.20
C GLY A 241 3.46 -14.18 2.65
N GLY A 242 3.31 -13.44 1.54
CA GLY A 242 2.01 -13.03 0.99
C GLY A 242 1.71 -11.55 1.20
N ILE A 243 0.47 -11.19 1.55
CA ILE A 243 0.08 -9.80 1.84
C ILE A 243 0.07 -9.61 3.36
N THR A 244 0.85 -8.66 3.86
CA THR A 244 1.01 -8.39 5.29
C THR A 244 0.87 -6.89 5.61
N SER A 245 0.92 -6.55 6.90
CA SER A 245 0.97 -5.17 7.38
C SER A 245 1.91 -5.07 8.59
N SER A 246 3.03 -4.36 8.41
CA SER A 246 3.95 -4.03 9.49
C SER A 246 3.33 -3.05 10.51
N ALA A 247 2.33 -2.25 10.11
CA ALA A 247 1.57 -1.40 11.03
C ALA A 247 0.68 -2.24 11.96
N ALA A 248 -0.03 -3.23 11.42
CA ALA A 248 -0.82 -4.17 12.22
C ALA A 248 0.08 -5.07 13.09
N ALA A 249 1.23 -5.52 12.59
CA ALA A 249 2.21 -6.25 13.38
C ALA A 249 2.74 -5.45 14.59
N ALA A 250 2.87 -4.13 14.43
CA ALA A 250 3.35 -3.21 15.46
C ALA A 250 2.26 -2.75 16.45
N ASP A 251 0.98 -3.05 16.19
CA ASP A 251 -0.12 -2.67 17.06
C ASP A 251 -0.15 -3.51 18.34
N THR A 252 0.32 -2.91 19.44
CA THR A 252 0.39 -3.56 20.75
C THR A 252 -0.97 -3.85 21.37
N HIS A 253 -2.06 -3.25 20.86
CA HIS A 253 -3.42 -3.51 21.32
C HIS A 253 -4.12 -4.58 20.48
N PHE A 254 -3.48 -5.03 19.38
CA PHE A 254 -4.02 -6.02 18.45
C PHE A 254 -5.40 -5.65 17.91
N LEU A 255 -5.63 -4.38 17.59
CA LEU A 255 -6.92 -3.88 17.10
C LEU A 255 -7.00 -3.84 15.58
N THR A 256 -5.88 -3.94 14.88
CA THR A 256 -5.82 -3.80 13.42
C THR A 256 -5.32 -5.05 12.69
N GLY A 257 -5.69 -5.12 11.40
CA GLY A 257 -5.38 -6.19 10.47
C GLY A 257 -5.44 -5.73 9.01
N VAL A 258 -5.59 -6.67 8.07
CA VAL A 258 -5.62 -6.39 6.62
C VAL A 258 -6.98 -6.79 6.02
N GLY A 259 -7.94 -5.87 6.03
CA GLY A 259 -9.27 -6.15 5.48
C GLY A 259 -9.26 -6.28 3.96
N VAL A 260 -10.20 -7.06 3.43
CA VAL A 260 -10.36 -7.30 1.98
C VAL A 260 -11.82 -7.32 1.56
N LEU A 261 -12.13 -6.70 0.43
CA LEU A 261 -13.47 -6.58 -0.14
C LEU A 261 -13.41 -6.70 -1.67
N ASP A 262 -14.35 -7.44 -2.26
CA ASP A 262 -14.56 -7.40 -3.70
C ASP A 262 -15.54 -6.28 -4.02
N ASN A 263 -15.23 -5.37 -4.94
CA ASN A 263 -16.14 -4.30 -5.29
C ASN A 263 -17.41 -4.80 -6.02
N THR A 264 -17.50 -6.09 -6.33
CA THR A 264 -18.72 -6.77 -6.78
C THR A 264 -19.60 -7.31 -5.64
N ASP A 265 -19.14 -7.26 -4.38
CA ASP A 265 -19.88 -7.80 -3.24
C ASP A 265 -21.21 -7.09 -3.02
N ALA A 266 -22.29 -7.86 -2.96
CA ALA A 266 -23.64 -7.34 -2.81
C ALA A 266 -23.81 -6.54 -1.51
N GLY A 267 -24.19 -5.27 -1.63
CA GLY A 267 -24.47 -4.39 -0.48
C GLY A 267 -23.23 -3.86 0.25
N LEU A 268 -22.03 -4.04 -0.32
CA LEU A 268 -20.75 -3.49 0.18
C LEU A 268 -19.89 -2.89 -0.93
N GLY A 269 -19.95 -3.49 -2.12
CA GLY A 269 -19.32 -3.02 -3.35
C GLY A 269 -20.17 -1.98 -4.09
N GLY A 270 -19.93 -1.85 -5.40
CA GLY A 270 -20.55 -0.83 -6.25
C GLY A 270 -20.00 0.57 -5.99
N ARG A 271 -18.76 0.66 -5.49
CA ARG A 271 -18.07 1.92 -5.24
C ARG A 271 -17.43 2.44 -6.52
N ASP A 272 -17.43 3.76 -6.67
CA ASP A 272 -16.72 4.45 -7.75
C ASP A 272 -15.37 5.02 -7.28
N SER A 273 -15.10 5.03 -5.97
CA SER A 273 -13.82 5.45 -5.40
C SER A 273 -13.45 4.65 -4.16
N PHE A 274 -12.14 4.51 -3.92
CA PHE A 274 -11.59 3.94 -2.70
C PHE A 274 -10.32 4.68 -2.31
N LEU A 275 -10.34 5.30 -1.13
CA LEU A 275 -9.22 6.05 -0.58
C LEU A 275 -8.63 7.06 -1.59
N GLY A 276 -9.48 7.87 -2.22
CA GLY A 276 -9.06 8.93 -3.14
C GLY A 276 -8.70 8.47 -4.56
N GLU A 277 -8.68 7.16 -4.81
CA GLU A 277 -8.51 6.59 -6.15
C GLU A 277 -9.87 6.26 -6.77
N ASP A 278 -10.00 6.54 -8.07
CA ASP A 278 -11.15 6.09 -8.86
C ASP A 278 -11.04 4.58 -9.06
N ILE A 279 -12.15 3.86 -8.88
CA ILE A 279 -12.20 2.41 -9.07
C ILE A 279 -13.35 2.02 -9.98
N ASP A 280 -13.19 0.89 -10.65
CA ASP A 280 -14.25 0.28 -11.43
C ASP A 280 -15.00 -0.79 -10.60
N PRO A 281 -16.14 -1.30 -11.08
CA PRO A 281 -16.88 -2.33 -10.37
C PRO A 281 -16.12 -3.65 -10.15
N THR A 282 -15.04 -3.90 -10.89
CA THR A 282 -14.25 -5.15 -10.89
C THR A 282 -12.86 -4.92 -10.28
N SER A 283 -12.87 -4.64 -8.99
CA SER A 283 -11.67 -4.32 -8.22
C SER A 283 -11.67 -5.07 -6.88
N ILE A 284 -10.51 -5.62 -6.48
CA ILE A 284 -10.30 -6.11 -5.12
C ILE A 284 -9.68 -4.98 -4.30
N LEU A 285 -10.34 -4.62 -3.21
CA LEU A 285 -9.93 -3.57 -2.29
C LEU A 285 -9.30 -4.23 -1.06
N VAL A 286 -8.07 -3.86 -0.74
CA VAL A 286 -7.35 -4.36 0.43
C VAL A 286 -6.78 -3.18 1.19
N ARG A 287 -6.93 -3.12 2.51
CA ARG A 287 -6.31 -2.06 3.31
C ARG A 287 -5.89 -2.56 4.68
N HIS A 288 -4.91 -1.88 5.26
CA HIS A 288 -4.80 -1.83 6.72
C HIS A 288 -6.09 -1.25 7.29
N THR A 289 -6.74 -2.00 8.19
CA THR A 289 -7.95 -1.54 8.87
C THR A 289 -8.11 -2.14 10.27
N TRP A 290 -9.15 -1.74 11.01
CA TRP A 290 -9.58 -2.36 12.25
C TRP A 290 -10.08 -3.78 12.01
N TRP A 291 -9.82 -4.68 12.97
CA TRP A 291 -10.53 -5.95 12.98
C TRP A 291 -12.03 -5.70 13.02
N GLY A 292 -12.77 -6.29 12.10
CA GLY A 292 -14.21 -6.12 12.08
C GLY A 292 -14.75 -5.02 11.18
N ASP A 293 -13.91 -4.14 10.63
CA ASP A 293 -14.33 -3.17 9.62
C ASP A 293 -14.59 -3.91 8.30
N ALA A 294 -15.80 -4.45 8.16
CA ALA A 294 -16.22 -5.33 7.08
C ALA A 294 -16.39 -4.56 5.77
N ASN A 295 -16.71 -3.27 5.86
CA ASN A 295 -16.94 -2.41 4.71
C ASN A 295 -15.67 -1.60 4.32
N LEU A 296 -14.57 -1.70 5.05
CA LEU A 296 -13.30 -0.99 4.78
C LEU A 296 -13.40 0.56 4.84
N ASP A 297 -14.38 1.13 5.53
CA ASP A 297 -14.56 2.58 5.65
C ASP A 297 -13.65 3.23 6.72
N GLY A 298 -12.94 2.41 7.49
CA GLY A 298 -11.99 2.86 8.51
C GLY A 298 -12.59 3.03 9.90
N VAL A 299 -13.84 2.63 10.12
CA VAL A 299 -14.47 2.55 11.44
C VAL A 299 -15.14 1.18 11.61
N VAL A 300 -15.16 0.66 12.83
CA VAL A 300 -16.02 -0.46 13.20
C VAL A 300 -17.32 0.13 13.72
N ASP A 301 -18.46 -0.21 13.11
CA ASP A 301 -19.77 0.21 13.61
C ASP A 301 -20.91 -0.80 13.45
N SER A 302 -22.14 -0.37 13.72
CA SER A 302 -23.32 -1.24 13.62
C SER A 302 -23.50 -1.82 12.22
N ASN A 303 -23.04 -1.12 11.17
CA ASN A 303 -23.13 -1.61 9.80
C ASN A 303 -22.25 -2.84 9.58
N ASP A 304 -21.13 -2.96 10.31
CA ASP A 304 -20.24 -4.12 10.27
C ASP A 304 -20.83 -5.31 11.03
N TYR A 305 -21.40 -5.05 12.20
CA TYR A 305 -22.15 -6.06 12.97
C TYR A 305 -23.29 -6.65 12.15
N ASP A 306 -24.03 -5.81 11.41
CA ASP A 306 -25.10 -6.27 10.53
C ASP A 306 -24.59 -7.29 9.49
N LYS A 307 -23.31 -7.22 9.06
CA LYS A 307 -22.72 -8.19 8.11
C LYS A 307 -22.47 -9.54 8.76
N ILE A 308 -21.74 -9.57 9.87
CA ILE A 308 -21.40 -10.83 10.56
C ILE A 308 -22.65 -11.49 11.15
N ASP A 309 -23.60 -10.74 11.70
CA ASP A 309 -24.84 -11.26 12.26
C ASP A 309 -25.72 -11.88 11.18
N SER A 310 -25.83 -11.21 10.03
CA SER A 310 -26.59 -11.73 8.88
C SER A 310 -25.99 -13.03 8.36
N ALA A 311 -24.66 -13.10 8.23
CA ALA A 311 -23.97 -14.29 7.78
C ALA A 311 -24.05 -15.43 8.80
N TRP A 312 -23.94 -15.13 10.09
CA TRP A 312 -24.13 -16.08 11.19
C TRP A 312 -25.55 -16.68 11.18
N LEU A 313 -26.59 -15.87 10.98
CA LEU A 313 -27.97 -16.33 10.89
C LEU A 313 -28.18 -17.28 9.71
N LEU A 314 -27.67 -16.93 8.52
CA LEU A 314 -27.70 -17.79 7.34
C LEU A 314 -27.02 -19.14 7.62
N TRP A 315 -25.83 -19.11 8.22
CA TRP A 315 -25.04 -20.30 8.50
C TRP A 315 -25.70 -21.21 9.55
N THR A 316 -26.01 -20.67 10.73
CA THR A 316 -26.38 -21.49 11.90
C THR A 316 -27.86 -21.88 11.94
N THR A 317 -28.73 -21.06 11.35
CA THR A 317 -30.18 -21.33 11.35
C THR A 317 -30.66 -21.89 10.03
N GLN A 318 -30.11 -21.43 8.91
CA GLN A 318 -30.55 -21.84 7.58
C GLN A 318 -29.62 -22.87 6.92
N GLY A 319 -28.48 -23.19 7.55
CA GLY A 319 -27.51 -24.16 7.02
C GLY A 319 -26.93 -23.74 5.66
N THR A 320 -26.95 -22.45 5.36
CA THR A 320 -26.58 -21.89 4.05
C THR A 320 -25.35 -21.01 4.20
N VAL A 321 -24.39 -21.15 3.29
CA VAL A 321 -23.19 -20.32 3.26
C VAL A 321 -23.53 -18.99 2.54
N PRO A 322 -23.00 -17.84 2.99
CA PRO A 322 -23.15 -16.58 2.27
C PRO A 322 -22.72 -16.70 0.81
N GLU A 323 -23.35 -15.92 -0.08
CA GLU A 323 -22.90 -15.79 -1.47
C GLU A 323 -21.43 -15.34 -1.48
N GLY A 324 -20.59 -16.00 -2.27
CA GLY A 324 -19.15 -15.77 -2.29
C GLY A 324 -18.36 -16.49 -1.18
N GLY A 325 -19.02 -17.19 -0.26
CA GLY A 325 -18.36 -17.92 0.83
C GLY A 325 -18.10 -17.08 2.08
N PHE A 326 -17.51 -17.72 3.10
CA PHE A 326 -16.97 -17.02 4.26
C PHE A 326 -15.73 -16.22 3.85
N ARG A 327 -15.76 -14.93 4.16
CA ARG A 327 -14.72 -13.94 3.84
C ARG A 327 -14.86 -12.75 4.79
N TRP A 328 -13.85 -11.88 4.78
CA TRP A 328 -13.79 -10.66 5.59
C TRP A 328 -15.09 -9.84 5.55
N ALA A 329 -15.58 -9.52 4.35
CA ALA A 329 -16.77 -8.70 4.12
C ALA A 329 -18.06 -9.22 4.78
N VAL A 330 -18.09 -10.49 5.20
CA VAL A 330 -19.24 -11.13 5.87
C VAL A 330 -18.89 -11.66 7.26
N GLY A 331 -17.72 -11.30 7.81
CA GLY A 331 -17.38 -11.56 9.20
C GLY A 331 -16.42 -12.72 9.48
N ASP A 332 -15.79 -13.32 8.47
CA ASP A 332 -14.63 -14.19 8.71
C ASP A 332 -13.37 -13.30 8.80
N PHE A 333 -13.15 -12.75 10.00
CA PHE A 333 -12.12 -11.74 10.24
C PHE A 333 -10.77 -12.36 10.53
N ASN A 334 -10.69 -13.64 10.85
CA ASN A 334 -9.42 -14.34 11.10
C ASN A 334 -8.96 -15.22 9.93
N TYR A 335 -9.72 -15.23 8.82
CA TYR A 335 -9.50 -16.00 7.59
C TYR A 335 -9.48 -17.52 7.79
N ASP A 336 -10.12 -18.06 8.83
CA ASP A 336 -10.13 -19.50 9.11
C ASP A 336 -11.20 -20.26 8.29
N GLY A 337 -12.01 -19.55 7.51
CA GLY A 337 -13.02 -20.11 6.63
C GLY A 337 -14.33 -20.46 7.34
N THR A 338 -14.56 -19.95 8.55
CA THR A 338 -15.83 -20.04 9.25
C THR A 338 -16.15 -18.73 9.97
N ILE A 339 -17.39 -18.61 10.47
CA ILE A 339 -17.77 -17.52 11.36
C ILE A 339 -18.07 -18.15 12.71
N ASN A 340 -17.34 -17.74 13.74
CA ASN A 340 -17.50 -18.26 15.10
C ASN A 340 -17.16 -17.21 16.16
N SER A 341 -17.09 -17.61 17.43
CA SER A 341 -16.80 -16.70 18.54
C SER A 341 -15.46 -15.95 18.39
N ASN A 342 -14.47 -16.55 17.72
CA ASN A 342 -13.18 -15.92 17.49
C ASN A 342 -13.30 -14.66 16.62
N ASP A 343 -14.24 -14.64 15.67
CA ASP A 343 -14.49 -13.47 14.83
C ASP A 343 -15.21 -12.37 15.61
N TYR A 344 -16.18 -12.74 16.45
CA TYR A 344 -16.84 -11.81 17.37
C TYR A 344 -15.84 -11.20 18.37
N ASP A 345 -14.92 -11.99 18.92
CA ASP A 345 -13.89 -11.50 19.82
C ASP A 345 -12.99 -10.44 19.16
N LEU A 346 -12.75 -10.54 17.85
CA LEU A 346 -11.97 -9.58 17.07
C LEU A 346 -12.72 -8.25 16.88
N ILE A 347 -13.95 -8.29 16.36
CA ILE A 347 -14.77 -7.08 16.13
C ILE A 347 -15.18 -6.41 17.46
N ASP A 348 -15.55 -7.18 18.48
CA ASP A 348 -15.95 -6.64 19.80
C ASP A 348 -14.81 -5.88 20.47
N ARG A 349 -13.58 -6.40 20.36
CA ARG A 349 -12.40 -5.74 20.91
C ARG A 349 -12.10 -4.44 20.16
N ALA A 350 -12.19 -4.47 18.82
CA ALA A 350 -11.98 -3.28 18.01
C ALA A 350 -13.05 -2.22 18.27
N TRP A 351 -14.33 -2.58 18.25
CA TRP A 351 -15.44 -1.68 18.58
C TRP A 351 -15.25 -0.97 19.93
N LEU A 352 -14.84 -1.71 20.96
CA LEU A 352 -14.65 -1.17 22.31
C LEU A 352 -13.46 -0.20 22.42
N LEU A 353 -12.39 -0.45 21.67
CA LEU A 353 -11.08 0.19 21.88
C LEU A 353 -10.56 0.99 20.67
N GLN A 354 -11.28 0.99 19.55
CA GLN A 354 -10.86 1.72 18.35
C GLN A 354 -10.69 3.20 18.65
N GLY A 355 -9.74 3.80 17.93
CA GLY A 355 -9.42 5.21 18.04
C GLY A 355 -10.27 6.08 17.11
N ALA A 356 -9.68 7.17 16.65
CA ALA A 356 -10.25 7.91 15.53
C ALA A 356 -10.38 7.01 14.30
N PRO A 357 -11.35 7.29 13.39
CA PRO A 357 -11.44 6.60 12.12
C PRO A 357 -10.09 6.60 11.40
N LEU A 358 -9.74 5.48 10.78
CA LEU A 358 -8.52 5.39 9.99
C LEU A 358 -8.64 6.33 8.79
N PRO A 359 -7.55 7.01 8.38
CA PRO A 359 -7.62 8.00 7.32
C PRO A 359 -8.18 7.42 6.02
N ALA A 360 -8.94 8.23 5.29
CA ALA A 360 -9.00 8.12 3.83
C ALA A 360 -7.60 8.53 3.28
N ALA A 361 -7.09 7.92 2.21
CA ALA A 361 -5.69 8.11 1.82
C ALA A 361 -5.28 9.58 1.68
N ALA A 362 -4.01 9.85 1.94
CA ALA A 362 -3.42 11.17 1.80
C ALA A 362 -3.30 11.53 0.32
N GLY A 363 -4.31 12.22 -0.22
CA GLY A 363 -4.21 12.88 -1.52
C GLY A 363 -3.07 13.90 -1.52
N SER A 364 -2.25 13.87 -2.58
CA SER A 364 -1.25 14.90 -2.86
C SER A 364 -1.84 16.31 -2.67
N SER A 365 -1.09 17.20 -2.00
CA SER A 365 -1.56 18.53 -1.59
C SER A 365 -2.18 19.33 -2.75
N GLY A 366 -3.51 19.31 -2.82
CA GLY A 366 -4.36 20.17 -3.62
C GLY A 366 -5.41 20.79 -2.70
N THR A 367 -5.46 22.12 -2.69
CA THR A 367 -6.30 22.96 -1.83
C THR A 367 -7.73 22.43 -1.64
N VAL A 368 -8.13 22.25 -0.38
CA VAL A 368 -9.49 21.88 0.05
C VAL A 368 -10.51 22.88 -0.50
N ALA A 369 -11.36 22.42 -1.42
CA ALA A 369 -12.65 23.04 -1.68
C ALA A 369 -13.71 22.28 -0.89
N SER A 370 -14.15 22.88 0.22
CA SER A 370 -15.29 22.41 1.00
C SER A 370 -16.52 22.30 0.11
N HIS A 371 -16.93 21.07 -0.21
CA HIS A 371 -18.28 20.81 -0.68
C HIS A 371 -19.14 20.59 0.56
N GLU A 372 -20.09 21.50 0.77
CA GLU A 372 -21.16 21.35 1.75
C GLU A 372 -21.97 20.10 1.38
N GLU A 373 -22.08 19.18 2.33
CA GLU A 373 -23.06 18.11 2.24
C GLU A 373 -24.45 18.76 2.43
N THR A 374 -25.31 18.66 1.43
CA THR A 374 -26.70 19.07 1.57
C THR A 374 -27.41 18.10 2.49
N ASP A 375 -27.59 18.55 3.73
CA ASP A 375 -28.41 17.94 4.77
C ASP A 375 -29.80 17.53 4.22
N PHE A 376 -30.01 16.23 4.01
CA PHE A 376 -31.32 15.66 3.73
C PHE A 376 -32.09 15.57 5.05
N VAL A 377 -32.67 16.70 5.44
CA VAL A 377 -33.59 16.78 6.58
C VAL A 377 -34.87 16.03 6.22
N ILE A 378 -35.03 14.81 6.74
CA ILE A 378 -36.37 14.25 6.94
C ILE A 378 -36.99 14.99 8.12
N ASP A 379 -37.91 15.91 7.82
CA ASP A 379 -38.80 16.55 8.80
C ASP A 379 -39.75 15.50 9.39
N LEU A 380 -39.27 14.79 10.41
CA LEU A 380 -40.11 13.96 11.29
C LEU A 380 -40.66 14.87 12.40
N PRO A 381 -42.00 14.96 12.58
CA PRO A 381 -42.57 15.79 13.62
C PRO A 381 -42.09 15.35 15.00
N SER A 382 -41.46 16.28 15.72
CA SER A 382 -40.97 16.12 17.08
C SER A 382 -42.15 15.94 18.06
N THR A 383 -42.53 14.69 18.30
CA THR A 383 -43.24 14.29 19.51
C THR A 383 -42.44 13.22 20.24
N PHE A 384 -41.39 13.64 20.96
CA PHE A 384 -40.81 12.81 22.01
C PHE A 384 -41.84 12.68 23.13
N GLY A 385 -42.65 11.63 23.07
CA GLY A 385 -43.39 11.14 24.22
C GLY A 385 -42.37 10.77 25.31
N THR A 386 -42.57 11.33 26.50
CA THR A 386 -41.85 10.97 27.72
C THR A 386 -41.74 9.46 27.85
N VAL A 387 -40.51 8.93 27.83
CA VAL A 387 -40.23 7.53 28.15
C VAL A 387 -40.62 7.30 29.62
N PRO A 388 -41.54 6.37 29.93
CA PRO A 388 -41.84 6.04 31.32
C PRO A 388 -40.61 5.40 31.98
N GLU A 389 -40.15 5.97 33.09
CA GLU A 389 -39.14 5.35 33.94
C GLU A 389 -39.60 3.95 34.39
N PRO A 390 -38.69 2.95 34.47
CA PRO A 390 -39.07 1.61 34.88
C PRO A 390 -39.64 1.63 36.30
N ALA A 391 -40.86 1.12 36.45
CA ALA A 391 -41.61 1.02 37.71
C ALA A 391 -40.94 0.16 38.81
N THR A 392 -39.69 -0.24 38.62
CA THR A 392 -38.91 -1.11 39.51
C THR A 392 -38.45 -0.39 40.79
N ILE A 393 -38.19 0.92 40.75
CA ILE A 393 -37.78 1.69 41.94
C ILE A 393 -38.99 2.01 42.86
N GLY A 394 -40.17 2.26 42.29
CA GLY A 394 -41.40 2.54 43.06
C GLY A 394 -41.94 1.33 43.84
N LEU A 395 -41.84 0.13 43.28
CA LEU A 395 -42.30 -1.11 43.93
C LEU A 395 -41.39 -1.54 45.09
N LEU A 396 -40.09 -1.24 45.02
CA LEU A 396 -39.15 -1.53 46.11
C LEU A 396 -39.42 -0.66 47.35
N ALA A 397 -39.82 0.60 47.17
CA ALA A 397 -40.16 1.51 48.26
C ALA A 397 -41.46 1.13 48.98
N LEU A 398 -42.47 0.62 48.26
CA LEU A 398 -43.73 0.15 48.86
C LEU A 398 -43.58 -1.17 49.62
N GLY A 399 -42.68 -2.07 49.19
CA GLY A 399 -42.38 -3.32 49.91
C GLY A 399 -41.75 -3.11 51.28
N ILE A 400 -40.87 -2.10 51.41
CA ILE A 400 -40.16 -1.80 52.67
C ILE A 400 -41.11 -1.16 53.70
N LEU A 401 -42.05 -0.32 53.27
CA LEU A 401 -43.06 0.30 54.15
C LEU A 401 -44.10 -0.70 54.67
N GLY A 402 -44.48 -1.70 53.86
CA GLY A 402 -45.40 -2.77 54.27
C GLY A 402 -44.82 -3.71 55.34
N LEU A 403 -43.51 -3.97 55.30
CA LEU A 403 -42.81 -4.81 56.28
C LEU A 403 -42.56 -4.09 57.62
N ALA A 404 -42.40 -2.76 57.60
CA ALA A 404 -42.25 -1.96 58.83
C ALA A 404 -43.56 -1.82 59.62
N ALA A 405 -44.72 -1.83 58.95
CA ALA A 405 -46.03 -1.68 59.58
C ALA A 405 -46.52 -2.94 60.32
N ARG A 406 -45.93 -4.12 60.08
CA ARG A 406 -46.38 -5.39 60.70
C ARG A 406 -45.72 -5.68 62.06
N ARG A 407 -44.81 -4.83 62.54
CA ARG A 407 -44.07 -5.05 63.80
C ARG A 407 -44.61 -4.30 65.02
N ARG A 408 -45.89 -3.96 65.03
CA ARG A 408 -46.62 -3.53 66.24
C ARG A 408 -47.97 -4.23 66.34
N ARG A 409 -47.96 -5.44 66.92
CA ARG A 409 -49.00 -5.94 67.82
C ARG A 409 -48.31 -6.69 68.95
#